data_AF-A0A387BPD7-F1
#
_entry.id   AF-A0A387BPD7-F1
#
_cell.length_a   1.000
_cell.length_b   1.000
_cell.length_c   1.000
_cell.angle_alpha   90.00
_cell.angle_beta   90.00
_cell.angle_gamma   90.00
#
_symmetry.space_group_name_H-M   'P 1'
#
loop_
_entity.id
_entity.type
_entity.pdbx_description
1 polymer ?
#
loop_
_entity_poly.entity_id
_entity_poly.type
_entity_poly.pdbx_seq_one_letter_code
_entity_poly.pdbx_strand_id
1 'polypeptide(L)'
;MKFKHVPIDSNAVWTSKKGILLRYENLNVYTLNRWLSEMLNNKRFRAGVINPTNKLVFINIEIFEDFLYWKQHDYSKIKEK
;
A
#
# COMPACT_ATOMS: atom_id res chain seq x y z
N MET A 1 0.91 -11.03 25.54
CA MET A 1 0.67 -9.65 25.06
C MET A 1 -0.76 -9.59 24.53
N LYS A 2 -1.60 -8.68 25.04
CA LYS A 2 -3.02 -8.61 24.64
C LYS A 2 -3.17 -7.59 23.50
N PHE A 3 -3.55 -8.07 22.33
CA PHE A 3 -3.77 -7.25 21.14
C PHE A 3 -5.14 -6.56 21.22
N LYS A 4 -5.19 -5.26 20.94
CA LYS A 4 -6.44 -4.55 20.64
C LYS A 4 -6.60 -4.55 19.12
N HIS A 5 -7.41 -5.47 18.61
CA HIS A 5 -7.89 -5.42 17.25
C HIS A 5 -8.92 -4.28 17.15
N VAL A 6 -8.55 -3.19 16.47
CA VAL A 6 -9.51 -2.15 16.08
C VAL A 6 -9.99 -2.52 14.68
N PRO A 7 -11.28 -2.89 14.51
CA PRO A 7 -11.79 -3.27 13.21
C PRO A 7 -11.92 -2.01 12.37
N ILE A 8 -10.91 -1.76 11.55
CA ILE A 8 -11.06 -0.94 10.34
C ILE A 8 -11.87 -1.83 9.41
N ASP A 9 -13.06 -1.39 9.00
CA ASP A 9 -13.98 -2.16 8.16
C ASP A 9 -13.23 -3.04 7.17
N SER A 10 -13.33 -4.35 7.38
CA SER A 10 -12.56 -5.40 6.69
C SER A 10 -12.73 -5.39 5.16
N ASN A 11 -13.67 -4.60 4.65
CA ASN A 11 -14.05 -4.49 3.24
C ASN A 11 -13.57 -3.19 2.59
N ALA A 12 -12.92 -2.29 3.32
CA ALA A 12 -12.39 -1.05 2.75
C ALA A 12 -11.12 -1.35 1.93
N VAL A 13 -11.29 -1.51 0.61
CA VAL A 13 -10.19 -1.73 -0.36
C VAL A 13 -9.21 -0.55 -0.41
N TRP A 14 -9.63 0.64 0.04
CA TRP A 14 -8.85 1.87 -0.01
C TRP A 14 -8.53 2.42 1.38
N THR A 15 -7.33 2.94 1.56
CA THR A 15 -6.87 3.53 2.82
C THR A 15 -5.96 4.74 2.62
N SER A 16 -5.74 5.52 3.67
CA SER A 16 -4.71 6.57 3.69
C SER A 16 -3.32 6.03 3.98
N LYS A 17 -2.29 6.87 3.82
CA LYS A 17 -0.91 6.58 4.28
C LYS A 17 -0.87 6.15 5.74
N LYS A 18 -1.64 6.81 6.61
CA LYS A 18 -1.72 6.45 8.04
C LYS A 18 -2.24 5.03 8.22
N GLY A 19 -3.25 4.62 7.45
CA GLY A 19 -3.77 3.26 7.54
C GLY A 19 -2.79 2.20 7.04
N ILE A 20 -1.97 2.50 6.02
CA ILE A 20 -0.86 1.60 5.63
C ILE A 20 0.17 1.48 6.76
N LEU A 21 0.60 2.60 7.34
CA LEU A 21 1.58 2.59 8.44
C LEU A 21 1.09 1.82 9.69
N LEU A 22 -0.23 1.81 9.93
CA LEU A 22 -0.83 1.01 11.01
C LEU A 22 -0.87 -0.50 10.68
N ARG A 23 -0.87 -0.89 9.39
CA ARG A 23 -0.94 -2.29 8.95
C ARG A 23 0.43 -2.97 8.87
N TYR A 24 1.48 -2.23 8.53
CA TYR A 24 2.83 -2.79 8.34
C TYR A 24 3.77 -2.28 9.42
N GLU A 25 4.00 -3.13 10.44
CA GLU A 25 4.93 -2.84 11.52
C GLU A 25 6.33 -2.54 10.96
N ASN A 26 6.99 -1.50 11.50
CA ASN A 26 8.31 -0.99 11.08
C ASN A 26 8.37 -0.31 9.70
N LEU A 27 7.26 -0.20 8.96
CA LEU A 27 7.24 0.64 7.77
C LEU A 27 7.28 2.12 8.19
N ASN A 28 8.33 2.82 7.79
CA ASN A 28 8.40 4.26 8.00
C ASN A 28 7.78 5.04 6.83
N VAL A 29 7.40 6.29 7.12
CA VAL A 29 6.71 7.16 6.15
C VAL A 29 7.55 7.51 4.92
N TYR A 30 8.89 7.58 5.04
CA TYR A 30 9.78 7.89 3.93
C TYR A 30 9.83 6.75 2.92
N THR A 31 9.95 5.51 3.41
CA THR A 31 9.90 4.30 2.58
C THR A 31 8.55 4.19 1.88
N LEU A 32 7.45 4.40 2.61
CA LEU A 32 6.10 4.39 2.02
C LEU A 32 5.97 5.45 0.90
N ASN A 33 6.43 6.68 1.12
CA ASN A 33 6.37 7.71 0.09
C ASN A 33 7.19 7.33 -1.16
N ARG A 34 8.38 6.76 -0.98
CA ARG A 34 9.19 6.27 -2.11
C ARG A 34 8.47 5.19 -2.90
N TRP A 35 7.86 4.23 -2.22
CA TRP A 35 7.10 3.15 -2.86
C TRP A 35 5.84 3.64 -3.57
N LEU A 36 5.11 4.60 -3.01
CA LEU A 36 3.96 5.18 -3.69
C LEU A 36 4.36 5.93 -4.97
N SER A 37 5.50 6.62 -4.96
CA SER A 37 6.07 7.22 -6.18
C SER A 37 6.45 6.16 -7.20
N GLU A 38 7.04 5.04 -6.77
CA GLU A 38 7.37 3.91 -7.64
C GLU A 38 6.10 3.28 -8.25
N MET A 39 5.04 3.09 -7.46
CA MET A 39 3.75 2.60 -7.93
C MET A 39 3.15 3.55 -8.98
N LEU A 40 3.16 4.87 -8.74
CA LEU A 40 2.63 5.87 -9.69
C LEU A 40 3.37 5.90 -11.03
N ASN A 41 4.67 5.58 -11.00
CA ASN A 41 5.53 5.52 -12.19
C ASN A 41 5.47 4.15 -12.92
N ASN A 42 4.87 3.14 -12.29
CA ASN A 42 4.72 1.82 -12.88
C ASN A 42 3.28 1.62 -13.40
N LYS A 43 3.13 1.42 -14.71
CA LYS A 43 1.82 1.23 -15.37
C LYS A 43 0.98 0.11 -14.72
N ARG A 44 1.62 -0.91 -14.14
CA ARG A 44 0.95 -2.04 -13.46
C ARG A 44 0.28 -1.62 -12.14
N PHE A 45 0.89 -0.71 -11.38
CA PHE A 45 0.47 -0.40 -10.01
C PHE A 45 -0.12 1.01 -9.85
N ARG A 46 0.02 1.87 -10.86
CA ARG A 46 -0.42 3.27 -10.82
C ARG A 46 -1.90 3.42 -10.45
N ALA A 47 -2.75 2.49 -10.89
CA ALA A 47 -4.18 2.49 -10.57
C ALA A 47 -4.47 2.29 -9.07
N GLY A 48 -3.52 1.75 -8.31
CA GLY A 48 -3.65 1.54 -6.85
C GLY A 48 -3.33 2.78 -6.01
N VAL A 49 -2.97 3.91 -6.62
CA VAL A 49 -2.68 5.15 -5.91
C VAL A 49 -3.48 6.30 -6.51
N ILE A 50 -4.36 6.89 -5.71
CA ILE A 50 -5.14 8.08 -6.09
C ILE A 50 -4.63 9.25 -5.27
N ASN A 51 -4.22 10.33 -5.95
CA ASN A 51 -3.69 11.54 -5.33
C ASN A 51 -4.49 12.76 -5.79
N PRO A 52 -5.70 13.02 -5.25
CA PRO A 52 -6.54 14.12 -5.71
C PRO A 52 -5.93 15.49 -5.43
N THR A 53 -5.09 15.59 -4.39
CA THR A 53 -4.34 16.80 -4.02
C THR A 53 -3.02 16.40 -3.38
N ASN A 54 -2.01 17.29 -3.35
CA ASN A 54 -0.70 17.02 -2.73
C ASN A 54 -0.73 16.53 -1.26
N LYS A 55 -1.86 16.69 -0.54
CA LYS A 55 -2.03 16.29 0.87
C LYS A 55 -2.88 15.04 1.06
N LEU A 56 -3.63 14.61 0.05
CA LEU A 56 -4.57 13.49 0.15
C LEU A 56 -4.15 12.37 -0.78
N VAL A 57 -3.80 11.23 -0.20
CA VAL A 57 -3.44 10.01 -0.95
C VAL A 57 -4.29 8.85 -0.46
N PHE A 58 -4.98 8.23 -1.39
CA PHE A 58 -5.69 6.97 -1.21
C PHE A 58 -4.91 5.84 -1.86
N ILE A 59 -4.79 4.73 -1.15
CA ILE A 59 -3.96 3.59 -1.49
C ILE A 59 -4.87 2.37 -1.48
N ASN A 60 -4.93 1.67 -2.61
CA ASN A 60 -5.61 0.39 -2.71
C ASN A 60 -4.75 -0.68 -2.03
N ILE A 61 -5.31 -1.36 -1.03
CA ILE A 61 -4.57 -2.30 -0.18
C ILE A 61 -4.13 -3.53 -0.99
N GLU A 62 -5.02 -4.09 -1.81
CA GLU A 62 -4.73 -5.29 -2.61
C GLU A 62 -3.61 -5.03 -3.63
N ILE A 63 -3.69 -3.90 -4.35
CA ILE A 63 -2.65 -3.52 -5.32
C ILE A 63 -1.34 -3.18 -4.61
N PHE A 64 -1.40 -2.63 -3.39
CA PHE A 64 -0.20 -2.39 -2.59
C PHE A 64 0.46 -3.71 -2.17
N GLU A 65 -0.30 -4.72 -1.76
CA GLU A 65 0.24 -6.05 -1.46
C GLU A 65 0.84 -6.73 -2.69
N ASP A 66 0.18 -6.64 -3.84
CA ASP A 66 0.72 -7.16 -5.11
C ASP A 66 2.03 -6.46 -5.49
N PHE A 67 2.13 -5.15 -5.24
CA PHE A 67 3.36 -4.39 -5.42
C PHE A 67 4.47 -4.88 -4.48
N LEU A 68 4.18 -5.13 -3.20
CA LEU A 68 5.15 -5.68 -2.25
C LEU A 68 5.64 -7.07 -2.67
N TYR A 69 4.72 -7.94 -3.09
CA TYR A 69 5.08 -9.27 -3.60
C TYR A 69 5.98 -9.17 -4.84
N TRP A 70 5.64 -8.29 -5.78
CA TRP A 70 6.44 -8.03 -6.98
C TRP A 70 7.84 -7.51 -6.63
N LYS A 71 7.95 -6.59 -5.66
CA LYS A 71 9.25 -6.10 -5.17
C LYS A 71 10.08 -7.20 -4.52
N GLN A 72 9.47 -8.09 -3.75
CA GLN A 72 10.15 -9.20 -3.07
C GLN A 72 10.71 -10.23 -4.06
N HIS A 73 10.11 -10.36 -5.24
CA HIS A 73 10.50 -11.34 -6.26
C HIS A 73 11.22 -10.69 -7.43
N ASP A 74 12.20 -9.83 -7.12
CA ASP A 74 13.10 -9.18 -8.08
C ASP A 74 12.38 -8.51 -9.26
N TYR A 75 11.22 -7.92 -8.99
CA TYR A 75 10.48 -7.15 -9.99
C TYR A 75 9.99 -8.00 -11.20
N SER A 76 9.91 -9.32 -11.04
CA SER A 76 9.60 -10.24 -12.14
C SER A 76 8.27 -10.97 -11.98
N LYS A 77 7.88 -11.33 -10.75
CA LYS A 77 6.72 -12.20 -10.50
C LYS A 77 5.44 -11.45 -10.14
N ILE A 78 4.31 -12.10 -10.40
CA ILE A 78 2.97 -11.64 -10.04
C ILE A 78 2.41 -12.64 -9.01
N LYS A 79 1.64 -12.13 -8.05
CA LYS A 79 0.95 -12.98 -7.07
C LYS A 79 -0.14 -13.76 -7.80
N GLU A 80 -0.14 -15.08 -7.69
CA GLU A 80 -1.21 -15.92 -8.19
C GLU A 80 -2.47 -15.68 -7.33
N LYS A 81 -3.64 -15.57 -7.96
CA LYS A 81 -4.92 -15.28 -7.29
C LYS A 81 -5.63 -16.54 -6.84
#